data_AF-A0A7S2GB47-F1
#
_entry.id   AF-A0A7S2GB47-F1
#
_cell.length_a   1.000
_cell.length_b   1.000
_cell.length_c   1.000
_cell.angle_alpha   90.00
_cell.angle_beta   90.00
_cell.angle_gamma   90.00
#
_symmetry.space_group_name_H-M   'P 1'
#
loop_
_entity.id
_entity.type
_entity.pdbx_description
1 polymer ?
#
loop_
_entity_poly.entity_id
_entity_poly.type
_entity_poly.pdbx_seq_one_letter_code
_entity_poly.pdbx_strand_id
1 'polypeptide(L)'
;TPGDAITLSFPLASTPRQWETVCDNGGTWKVTMDPQEATIQGQNMTVSSSNGNSATLHDVVVGDVFLCSGQSNMELAVSASFDAATGAAQAADAGAGMRVMW
;
A
#
# COMPACT_ATOMS: atom_id res chain seq x y z
N THR A 1 10.35 -1.08 -21.91
CA THR A 1 10.21 -0.42 -23.22
C THR A 1 8.86 -0.73 -23.82
N PRO A 2 8.32 0.11 -24.71
CA PRO A 2 7.03 -0.16 -25.34
C PRO A 2 6.91 -1.59 -25.86
N GLY A 3 5.79 -2.26 -25.55
CA GLY A 3 5.54 -3.65 -25.93
C GLY A 3 6.23 -4.72 -25.08
N ASP A 4 7.08 -4.35 -24.12
CA ASP A 4 7.64 -5.31 -23.18
C ASP A 4 6.55 -5.92 -22.29
N ALA A 5 6.61 -7.23 -22.07
CA ALA A 5 5.86 -7.86 -21.01
C ALA A 5 6.56 -7.56 -19.67
N ILE A 6 5.79 -7.06 -18.71
CA ILE A 6 6.24 -6.75 -17.35
C ILE A 6 5.56 -7.75 -16.41
N THR A 7 6.36 -8.45 -15.62
CA THR A 7 5.90 -9.38 -14.59
C THR A 7 6.26 -8.82 -13.22
N LEU A 8 5.26 -8.65 -12.36
CA LEU A 8 5.39 -8.33 -10.95
C LEU A 8 5.27 -9.62 -10.14
N SER A 9 6.30 -9.98 -9.39
CA SER A 9 6.28 -11.08 -8.42
C SER A 9 6.32 -10.52 -7.00
N PHE A 10 5.34 -10.88 -6.18
CA PHE A 10 5.29 -10.44 -4.79
C PHE A 10 4.82 -11.60 -3.90
N PRO A 11 5.61 -12.06 -2.91
CA PRO A 11 5.26 -13.19 -2.07
C PRO A 11 4.32 -12.76 -0.94
N LEU A 12 3.17 -12.23 -1.32
CA LEU A 12 2.09 -11.88 -0.40
C LEU A 12 1.24 -13.11 -0.10
N ALA A 13 0.89 -13.30 1.19
CA ALA A 13 0.18 -14.47 1.72
C ALA A 13 0.98 -15.78 1.62
N SER A 14 0.34 -16.91 1.90
CA SER A 14 0.97 -18.25 1.95
C SER A 14 1.44 -18.78 0.60
N THR A 15 1.18 -18.08 -0.50
CA THR A 15 1.53 -18.52 -1.85
C THR A 15 2.03 -17.33 -2.67
N PRO A 16 3.24 -17.41 -3.27
CA PRO A 16 3.74 -16.33 -4.11
C PRO A 16 2.80 -16.00 -5.26
N ARG A 17 2.49 -14.73 -5.44
CA ARG A 17 1.61 -14.26 -6.52
C ARG A 17 2.41 -13.52 -7.59
N GLN A 18 1.89 -13.61 -8.80
CA GLN A 18 2.41 -12.90 -9.95
C GLN A 18 1.30 -12.16 -10.67
N TRP A 19 1.62 -11.00 -11.21
CA TRP A 19 0.75 -10.20 -12.06
C TRP A 19 1.53 -9.75 -13.29
N GLU A 20 0.83 -9.65 -14.41
CA GLU A 20 1.43 -9.32 -15.69
C GLU A 20 0.75 -8.09 -16.30
N THR A 21 1.53 -7.31 -17.03
CA THR A 21 1.04 -6.22 -17.86
C THR A 21 1.96 -6.03 -19.05
N VAL A 22 1.55 -5.21 -20.00
CA VAL A 22 2.38 -4.84 -21.14
C VAL A 22 2.67 -3.35 -21.07
N CYS A 23 3.90 -2.98 -21.34
CA CYS A 23 4.32 -1.60 -21.42
C CYS A 23 3.64 -0.91 -22.61
N ASP A 24 2.99 0.21 -22.35
CA ASP A 24 2.28 0.99 -23.36
C ASP A 24 3.25 1.65 -24.36
N ASN A 25 2.67 2.27 -25.39
CA ASN A 25 3.44 2.90 -26.46
C ASN A 25 4.26 4.11 -25.99
N GLY A 26 3.94 4.67 -24.82
CA GLY A 26 4.69 5.75 -24.16
C GLY A 26 5.81 5.25 -23.25
N GLY A 27 6.00 3.93 -23.12
CA GLY A 27 7.01 3.35 -22.23
C GLY A 27 6.57 3.29 -20.77
N THR A 28 5.30 3.56 -20.47
CA THR A 28 4.71 3.44 -19.13
C THR A 28 4.03 2.09 -18.99
N TRP A 29 3.90 1.59 -17.77
CA TRP A 29 3.18 0.36 -17.48
C TRP A 29 2.46 0.50 -16.15
N LYS A 30 1.37 -0.25 -16.00
CA LYS A 30 0.60 -0.33 -14.77
C LYS A 30 0.14 -1.75 -14.56
N VAL A 31 0.29 -2.23 -13.33
CA VAL A 31 -0.25 -3.50 -12.86
C VAL A 31 -1.33 -3.18 -11.83
N THR A 32 -2.50 -3.80 -11.98
CA THR A 32 -3.54 -3.78 -10.95
C THR A 32 -3.48 -5.10 -10.20
N MET A 33 -3.29 -5.03 -8.89
CA MET A 33 -3.37 -6.19 -8.01
C MET A 33 -4.78 -6.26 -7.42
N ASP A 34 -5.28 -7.48 -7.22
CA ASP A 34 -6.47 -7.70 -6.38
C ASP A 34 -6.18 -7.24 -4.94
N PRO A 35 -7.21 -6.97 -4.12
CA PRO A 35 -7.02 -6.69 -2.70
C PRO A 35 -6.14 -7.75 -2.02
N GLN A 36 -5.18 -7.28 -1.22
CA GLN A 36 -4.23 -8.13 -0.51
C GLN A 36 -4.46 -7.99 0.99
N GLU A 37 -4.27 -9.08 1.71
CA GLU A 37 -4.23 -9.06 3.18
C GLU A 37 -3.07 -8.19 3.66
N ALA A 38 -3.30 -7.50 4.78
CA ALA A 38 -2.27 -6.66 5.37
C ALA A 38 -1.08 -7.50 5.87
N THR A 39 0.14 -6.99 5.68
CA THR A 39 1.37 -7.64 6.14
C THR A 39 2.07 -6.75 7.17
N ILE A 40 2.61 -7.38 8.21
CA ILE A 40 3.41 -6.69 9.24
C ILE A 40 4.91 -6.85 8.95
N GLN A 41 5.30 -7.97 8.34
CA GLN A 41 6.68 -8.24 7.95
C GLN A 41 6.89 -7.83 6.50
N GLY A 42 7.87 -6.97 6.26
CA GLY A 42 8.21 -6.54 4.92
C GLY A 42 8.64 -7.69 4.03
N GLN A 43 8.22 -7.63 2.77
CA GLN A 43 8.47 -8.64 1.75
C GLN A 43 9.24 -8.02 0.58
N ASN A 44 10.03 -8.83 -0.12
CA ASN A 44 10.68 -8.38 -1.34
C ASN A 44 9.71 -8.46 -2.52
N MET A 45 9.54 -7.35 -3.23
CA MET A 45 8.72 -7.25 -4.42
C MET A 45 9.62 -7.11 -5.64
N THR A 46 9.50 -8.02 -6.62
CA THR A 46 10.36 -8.03 -7.80
C THR A 46 9.55 -7.70 -9.05
N VAL A 47 10.05 -6.79 -9.86
CA VAL A 47 9.52 -6.49 -11.20
C VAL A 47 10.56 -6.91 -12.23
N SER A 48 10.14 -7.68 -13.23
CA SER A 48 10.98 -8.11 -14.34
C SER A 48 10.35 -7.75 -15.68
N SER A 49 11.15 -7.36 -16.66
CA SER A 49 10.75 -7.17 -18.04
C SER A 49 11.23 -8.34 -18.91
N SER A 50 10.46 -8.65 -19.96
CA SER A 50 10.84 -9.61 -21.01
C SER A 50 12.15 -9.26 -21.73
N ASN A 51 12.62 -8.01 -21.63
CA ASN A 51 13.92 -7.60 -22.19
C ASN A 51 15.12 -7.89 -21.26
N GLY A 52 14.91 -8.54 -20.13
CA GLY A 52 15.96 -8.96 -19.19
C GLY A 52 16.25 -7.97 -18.06
N ASN A 53 15.62 -6.78 -18.05
CA ASN A 53 15.74 -5.85 -16.93
C ASN A 53 14.94 -6.34 -15.72
N SER A 54 15.45 -6.13 -14.51
CA SER A 54 14.69 -6.35 -13.28
C SER A 54 15.02 -5.33 -12.20
N ALA A 55 14.07 -5.11 -11.30
CA ALA A 55 14.23 -4.29 -10.11
C ALA A 55 13.53 -4.96 -8.93
N THR A 56 14.14 -4.88 -7.75
CA THR A 56 13.57 -5.42 -6.51
C THR A 56 13.40 -4.28 -5.52
N LEU A 57 12.19 -4.15 -4.98
CA LEU A 57 11.90 -3.33 -3.82
C LEU A 57 11.98 -4.21 -2.59
N HIS A 58 12.71 -3.75 -1.59
CA HIS A 58 12.93 -4.48 -0.34
C HIS A 58 12.05 -3.93 0.77
N ASP A 59 11.69 -4.80 1.72
CA ASP A 59 10.95 -4.43 2.94
C ASP A 59 9.59 -3.75 2.65
N VAL A 60 8.86 -4.27 1.67
CA VAL A 60 7.55 -3.74 1.28
C VAL A 60 6.45 -4.39 2.12
N VAL A 61 5.65 -3.57 2.80
CA VAL A 61 4.44 -3.99 3.51
C VAL A 61 3.19 -3.58 2.73
N VAL A 62 2.10 -4.33 2.91
CA VAL A 62 0.80 -4.00 2.35
C VAL A 62 -0.19 -3.78 3.48
N GLY A 63 -1.04 -2.78 3.34
CA GLY A 63 -2.06 -2.46 4.34
C GLY A 63 -2.70 -1.12 4.05
N ASP A 64 -3.59 -0.71 4.95
CA ASP A 64 -4.22 0.59 4.90
C ASP A 64 -3.24 1.68 5.36
N VAL A 65 -3.20 2.80 4.64
CA VAL A 65 -2.43 3.98 5.02
C VAL A 65 -3.35 5.01 5.65
N PHE A 66 -3.10 5.31 6.92
CA PHE A 66 -3.79 6.35 7.67
C PHE A 66 -2.89 7.56 7.76
N LEU A 67 -3.32 8.67 7.17
CA LEU A 67 -2.69 9.96 7.34
C LEU A 67 -3.39 10.67 8.51
N CYS A 68 -2.78 10.62 9.68
CA CYS A 68 -3.26 11.34 10.84
C CYS A 68 -2.76 12.80 10.76
N SER A 69 -3.67 13.77 10.70
CA SER A 69 -3.36 15.20 10.72
C SER A 69 -4.26 15.91 11.73
N GLY A 70 -3.71 16.38 12.86
CA GLY A 70 -4.49 17.02 13.93
C GLY A 70 -3.82 18.26 14.53
N GLN A 71 -4.42 18.80 15.60
CA GLN A 71 -3.84 19.89 16.42
C GLN A 71 -2.60 19.41 17.20
N SER A 72 -1.80 20.37 17.71
CA SER A 72 -0.46 20.18 18.31
C SER A 72 -0.34 19.20 19.50
N ASN A 73 -1.44 18.61 19.96
CA ASN A 73 -1.50 17.65 21.06
C ASN A 73 -1.56 16.19 20.60
N MET A 74 -1.07 15.87 19.40
CA MET A 74 -0.97 14.49 18.89
C MET A 74 -0.15 13.52 19.78
N GLU A 75 0.58 14.04 20.76
CA GLU A 75 1.26 13.26 21.79
C GLU A 75 0.32 12.81 22.93
N LEU A 76 -0.80 13.50 23.14
CA LEU A 76 -1.75 13.17 24.21
C LEU A 76 -2.67 12.02 23.79
N ALA A 77 -2.83 11.04 24.69
CA ALA A 77 -3.81 9.99 24.53
C ALA A 77 -5.22 10.60 24.36
N VAL A 78 -6.05 10.02 23.48
CA VAL A 78 -7.44 10.46 23.24
C VAL A 78 -8.23 10.51 24.55
N SER A 79 -7.93 9.63 25.51
CA SER A 79 -8.53 9.61 26.86
C SER A 79 -8.27 10.88 27.68
N ALA A 80 -7.27 11.67 27.34
CA ALA A 80 -6.92 12.93 27.99
C ALA A 80 -7.50 14.17 27.26
N SER A 81 -8.26 13.96 26.18
CA SER A 81 -8.90 15.05 25.43
C SER A 81 -10.27 15.42 26.02
N PHE A 82 -10.65 16.68 25.84
CA PHE A 82 -11.90 17.24 26.40
C PHE A 82 -13.16 16.54 25.85
N ASP A 83 -13.08 15.99 24.62
CA ASP A 83 -14.18 15.30 23.92
C ASP A 83 -13.78 13.87 23.49
N ALA A 84 -13.08 13.14 24.37
CA ALA A 84 -12.55 11.80 24.11
C ALA A 84 -13.56 10.82 23.47
N ALA A 85 -14.82 10.89 23.89
CA ALA A 85 -15.89 10.02 23.38
C ALA A 85 -16.25 10.34 21.91
N THR A 86 -16.26 11.61 21.52
CA THR A 86 -16.56 12.05 20.16
C THR A 86 -15.40 11.73 19.21
N GLY A 87 -14.17 11.97 19.64
CA GLY A 87 -12.97 11.70 18.83
C GLY A 87 -12.78 10.21 18.52
N ALA A 88 -13.06 9.32 19.49
CA ALA A 88 -12.98 7.88 19.28
C ALA A 88 -14.02 7.37 18.26
N ALA A 89 -15.22 7.96 18.25
CA ALA A 89 -16.27 7.60 17.30
C ALA A 89 -15.94 8.05 15.87
N GLN A 90 -15.31 9.22 15.71
CA GLN A 90 -14.90 9.73 14.39
C GLN A 90 -13.77 8.91 13.76
N ALA A 91 -12.83 8.40 14.56
CA ALA A 91 -11.78 7.52 14.05
C ALA A 91 -12.32 6.16 13.55
N ALA A 92 -13.43 5.69 14.12
CA ALA A 92 -14.01 4.39 13.80
C ALA A 92 -14.85 4.36 12.51
N ASP A 93 -15.26 5.52 11.96
CA ASP A 93 -16.19 5.62 10.82
C ASP A 93 -15.51 5.76 9.45
N ALA A 94 -14.18 5.86 9.41
CA ALA A 94 -13.46 6.03 8.15
C ALA A 94 -13.32 4.67 7.43
N GLY A 95 -13.99 4.46 6.29
CA GLY A 95 -13.94 3.23 5.46
C GLY A 95 -12.61 2.98 4.70
N ALA A 96 -12.47 1.85 4.00
CA ALA A 96 -11.20 1.34 3.44
C ALA A 96 -10.57 2.22 2.33
N GLY A 97 -9.26 2.47 2.42
CA GLY A 97 -8.49 3.36 1.54
C GLY A 97 -7.54 4.30 2.31
N MET A 98 -6.94 5.27 1.59
CA MET A 98 -6.17 6.34 2.23
C MET A 98 -7.11 7.24 3.05
N ARG A 99 -6.95 7.22 4.38
CA ARG A 99 -7.82 7.92 5.32
C ARG A 99 -7.10 9.13 5.91
N VAL A 100 -7.75 10.29 5.86
CA VAL A 100 -7.29 11.49 6.57
C VAL A 100 -8.11 11.61 7.84
N MET A 101 -7.45 11.51 8.99
CA MET A 101 -8.08 11.63 10.31
C MET A 101 -7.68 12.98 10.93
N TRP A 102 -8.68 13.71 11.44
CA TRP A 102 -8.54 14.98 12.16
C TRP A 102 -8.69 14.83 13.68
#